data_AF-Q0RFJ0-F1
#
_entry.id   AF-Q0RFJ0-F1
#
_cell.length_a   1.000
_cell.length_b   1.000
_cell.length_c   1.000
_cell.angle_alpha   90.00
_cell.angle_beta   90.00
_cell.angle_gamma   90.00
#
_symmetry.space_group_name_H-M   'P 1'
#
loop_
_entity.id
_entity.type
_entity.pdbx_description
1 polymer ?
#
loop_
_entity_poly.entity_id
_entity_poly.type
_entity_poly.pdbx_seq_one_letter_code
_entity_poly.pdbx_strand_id
1 'polypeptide(L)'
;MRWPWRSGRTPPPILVDDGSLAVLASSFDPAAGEGPALAALASAGHPADAPVLLRHLFALPDPSDAPGQPDTPAQPDTPGPPEGAGASSSGAGEAALRTAVERDGYEVHRLGERLAVTRQVVPTILAVAQERARMTGLETRLPVVYLGWQALAPPPARTSNPP
;
A
#
# COMPACT_ATOMS: atom_id res chain seq x y z
N MET A 1 -26.27 3.97 41.58
CA MET A 1 -25.02 4.28 40.84
C MET A 1 -25.38 4.48 39.37
N ARG A 2 -25.29 5.71 38.86
CA ARG A 2 -25.65 6.06 37.47
C ARG A 2 -24.39 5.97 36.62
N TRP A 3 -24.31 5.00 35.71
CA TRP A 3 -23.23 4.90 34.73
C TRP A 3 -23.28 6.11 33.79
N PRO A 4 -22.18 6.87 33.61
CA PRO A 4 -22.18 7.97 32.65
C PRO A 4 -22.22 7.39 31.24
N TRP A 5 -23.06 8.02 30.43
CA TRP A 5 -23.50 7.57 29.13
C TRP A 5 -22.33 7.57 28.14
N ARG A 6 -22.30 6.57 27.25
CA ARG A 6 -21.41 6.57 26.07
C ARG A 6 -21.84 7.73 25.19
N SER A 7 -21.11 8.85 25.25
CA SER A 7 -21.20 9.91 24.25
C SER A 7 -21.12 9.29 22.87
N GLY A 8 -22.08 9.65 22.00
CA GLY A 8 -22.24 9.06 20.68
C GLY A 8 -20.90 9.00 19.96
N ARG A 9 -20.44 7.80 19.63
CA ARG A 9 -19.33 7.64 18.71
C ARG A 9 -19.84 8.11 17.35
N THR A 10 -19.41 9.29 16.92
CA THR A 10 -19.49 9.64 15.51
C THR A 10 -18.81 8.50 14.74
N PRO A 11 -19.49 7.87 13.77
CA PRO A 11 -18.85 6.84 12.97
C PRO A 11 -17.58 7.44 12.34
N PRO A 12 -16.46 6.69 12.35
CA PRO A 12 -15.23 7.19 11.76
C PRO A 12 -15.47 7.58 10.29
N PRO A 13 -14.85 8.67 9.81
CA PRO A 13 -14.96 9.04 8.41
C PRO A 13 -14.43 7.90 7.54
N ILE A 14 -15.04 7.72 6.38
CA ILE A 14 -14.52 6.82 5.34
C ILE A 14 -13.46 7.60 4.56
N LEU A 15 -12.24 7.08 4.53
CA LEU A 15 -11.13 7.67 3.79
C LEU A 15 -10.92 6.91 2.48
N VAL A 16 -10.74 7.63 1.38
CA VAL A 16 -10.55 7.08 0.03
C VAL A 16 -9.30 7.71 -0.59
N ASP A 17 -8.50 6.93 -1.32
CA ASP A 17 -7.32 7.44 -2.03
C ASP A 17 -7.72 8.05 -3.38
N ASP A 18 -8.39 9.19 -3.33
CA ASP A 18 -8.81 9.97 -4.50
C ASP A 18 -7.86 11.15 -4.80
N GLY A 19 -6.72 11.19 -4.11
CA GLY A 19 -5.74 12.29 -4.20
C GLY A 19 -6.07 13.52 -3.33
N SER A 20 -7.20 13.53 -2.61
CA SER A 20 -7.55 14.64 -1.69
C SER A 20 -6.82 14.57 -0.34
N LEU A 21 -6.31 13.40 0.03
CA LEU A 21 -5.62 13.16 1.29
C LEU A 21 -4.14 13.58 1.23
N ALA A 22 -3.64 14.14 2.32
CA ALA A 22 -2.23 14.47 2.48
C ALA A 22 -1.46 13.30 3.08
N VAL A 23 -0.23 13.08 2.61
CA VAL A 23 0.71 12.15 3.26
C VAL A 23 1.25 12.82 4.52
N LEU A 24 0.89 12.30 5.69
CA LEU A 24 1.33 12.83 6.98
C LEU A 24 2.53 12.08 7.55
N ALA A 25 2.71 10.83 7.16
CA ALA A 25 3.86 10.02 7.52
C ALA A 25 4.15 8.98 6.44
N SER A 26 5.40 8.52 6.39
CA SER A 26 5.82 7.45 5.48
C SER A 26 7.04 6.71 6.00
N SER A 27 7.17 5.44 5.65
CA SER A 27 8.41 4.69 5.83
C SER A 27 8.71 3.84 4.59
N PHE A 28 9.91 4.02 4.05
CA PHE A 28 10.45 3.29 2.89
C PHE A 28 11.75 2.54 3.24
N ASP A 29 12.26 2.74 4.45
CA ASP A 29 13.43 2.03 4.96
C ASP A 29 12.96 0.78 5.73
N PRO A 30 13.22 -0.44 5.25
CA PRO A 30 12.81 -1.66 5.94
C PRO A 30 13.53 -1.84 7.30
N ALA A 31 14.69 -1.21 7.51
CA ALA A 31 15.43 -1.26 8.77
C ALA A 31 14.90 -0.26 9.80
N ALA A 32 14.24 0.82 9.36
CA ALA A 32 13.61 1.77 10.26
C ALA A 32 12.40 1.13 10.95
N GLY A 33 12.30 1.31 12.27
CA GLY A 33 11.07 0.99 13.00
C GLY A 33 9.95 1.99 12.68
N GLU A 34 8.72 1.70 13.11
CA GLU A 34 7.55 2.56 12.81
C GLU A 34 7.48 3.83 13.68
N GLY A 35 8.29 3.90 14.75
CA GLY A 35 8.27 4.97 15.74
C GLY A 35 8.47 6.38 15.15
N PRO A 36 9.53 6.63 14.35
CA PRO A 36 9.76 7.92 13.71
C PRO A 36 8.60 8.37 12.81
N ALA A 37 8.02 7.45 12.04
CA ALA A 37 6.90 7.78 11.16
C ALA A 37 5.63 8.12 11.96
N LEU A 38 5.35 7.41 13.06
CA LEU A 38 4.23 7.75 13.95
C LEU A 38 4.46 9.05 14.73
N ALA A 39 5.72 9.37 15.07
CA ALA A 39 6.06 10.66 15.64
C ALA A 39 5.82 11.81 14.64
N ALA A 40 6.09 11.60 13.35
CA ALA A 40 5.76 12.56 12.30
C ALA A 40 4.24 12.77 12.16
N LEU A 41 3.45 11.68 12.22
CA LEU A 41 2.00 11.75 12.22
C LEU A 41 1.45 12.57 13.40
N ALA A 42 1.96 12.34 14.61
CA ALA A 42 1.61 13.12 15.79
C ALA A 42 2.04 14.59 15.67
N SER A 43 3.21 14.85 15.09
CA SER A 43 3.73 16.21 14.85
C SER A 43 2.91 16.99 13.83
N ALA A 44 2.25 16.29 12.90
CA ALA A 44 1.27 16.88 11.98
C ALA A 44 -0.07 17.23 12.65
N GLY A 45 -0.22 16.95 13.96
CA GLY A 45 -1.43 17.21 14.73
C GLY A 45 -2.55 16.19 14.49
N HIS A 46 -2.25 15.04 13.89
CA HIS A 46 -3.25 13.99 13.67
C HIS A 46 -3.62 13.30 15.01
N PRO A 47 -4.92 13.14 15.34
CA PRO A 47 -5.33 12.50 16.58
C PRO A 47 -4.94 11.01 16.63
N ALA A 48 -4.45 10.52 17.76
CA ALA A 48 -3.95 9.15 17.91
C ALA A 48 -5.03 8.07 17.76
N ASP A 49 -6.29 8.39 18.01
CA ASP A 49 -7.46 7.51 17.87
C ASP A 49 -8.19 7.71 16.54
N ALA A 50 -7.79 8.68 15.73
CA ALA A 50 -8.37 8.93 14.42
C ALA A 50 -7.76 8.00 13.37
N PRO A 51 -8.58 7.42 12.47
CA PRO A 51 -8.09 6.57 11.42
C PRO A 51 -7.23 7.35 10.40
N VAL A 52 -6.33 6.63 9.76
CA VAL A 52 -5.62 7.04 8.54
C VAL A 52 -5.91 6.03 7.44
N LEU A 53 -5.77 6.46 6.20
CA LEU A 53 -5.68 5.55 5.07
C LEU A 53 -4.22 5.14 4.91
N LEU A 54 -3.92 3.88 5.21
CA LEU A 54 -2.58 3.34 5.07
C LEU A 54 -2.41 2.82 3.64
N ARG A 55 -1.47 3.41 2.90
CA ARG A 55 -1.13 3.06 1.52
C ARG A 55 0.20 2.33 1.48
N HIS A 56 0.17 1.08 1.02
CA HIS A 56 1.35 0.27 0.72
C HIS A 56 1.69 0.37 -0.75
N LEU A 57 2.96 0.59 -1.05
CA LEU A 57 3.43 0.79 -2.42
C LEU A 57 4.22 -0.43 -2.89
N PHE A 58 3.89 -0.90 -4.08
CA PHE A 58 4.58 -2.01 -4.73
C PHE A 58 5.08 -1.59 -6.13
N ALA A 59 6.27 -2.03 -6.49
CA ALA A 59 6.73 -2.08 -7.86
C ALA A 59 6.38 -3.44 -8.47
N LEU A 60 6.05 -3.42 -9.76
CA LEU A 60 5.98 -4.62 -10.58
C LEU A 60 7.35 -4.82 -11.23
N PRO A 61 7.88 -6.05 -11.26
CA PRO A 61 9.13 -6.32 -11.95
C PRO A 61 8.99 -5.93 -13.41
N ASP A 62 10.04 -5.27 -13.94
CA ASP A 62 10.11 -4.98 -15.36
C ASP A 62 10.05 -6.32 -16.11
N PRO A 63 9.26 -6.46 -17.19
CA PRO A 63 9.32 -7.65 -18.03
C PRO A 63 10.74 -8.01 -18.51
N SER A 64 11.67 -7.05 -18.51
CA SER A 64 13.08 -7.24 -18.87
C SER A 64 13.94 -7.85 -17.74
N ASP A 65 13.49 -7.80 -16.48
CA ASP A 65 14.17 -8.38 -15.31
C ASP A 65 13.78 -9.84 -15.05
N ALA A 66 12.99 -10.46 -15.93
CA ALA A 66 12.76 -11.89 -15.87
C ALA A 66 14.12 -12.61 -15.99
N PRO A 67 14.48 -13.50 -15.04
CA PRO A 67 15.74 -14.23 -15.14
C PRO A 67 15.74 -14.93 -16.50
N GLY A 68 16.78 -14.63 -17.29
CA GLY A 68 16.93 -15.09 -18.65
C GLY A 68 16.50 -16.55 -18.76
N GLN A 69 15.52 -16.78 -19.63
CA GLN A 69 15.12 -18.11 -20.04
C GLN A 69 16.42 -18.89 -20.32
N PRO A 70 16.66 -20.05 -19.68
CA PRO A 70 17.89 -20.79 -19.90
C PRO A 70 18.01 -21.04 -21.40
N ASP A 71 19.16 -20.64 -21.97
CA ASP A 71 19.54 -20.86 -23.36
C ASP A 71 19.22 -22.31 -23.73
N THR A 72 18.03 -22.51 -24.31
CA THR A 72 17.61 -23.81 -24.81
C THR A 72 18.33 -23.94 -26.14
N PRO A 73 19.21 -24.94 -26.33
CA PRO A 73 19.92 -25.09 -27.59
C PRO A 73 18.89 -25.25 -28.71
N ALA A 74 19.07 -24.43 -29.75
CA ALA A 74 18.18 -24.28 -30.88
C ALA A 74 17.69 -25.63 -31.44
N GLN A 75 16.38 -25.87 -31.35
CA GLN A 75 15.70 -26.88 -32.16
C GLN A 75 15.28 -26.23 -33.48
N PRO A 76 15.52 -26.85 -34.65
CA PRO A 76 15.18 -26.26 -35.93
C PRO A 76 13.67 -26.26 -36.19
N ASP A 77 13.21 -25.10 -36.68
CA ASP A 77 12.00 -24.80 -37.48
C ASP A 77 10.73 -25.63 -37.22
N THR A 78 9.95 -25.18 -36.23
CA THR A 78 8.50 -25.42 -36.19
C THR A 78 7.79 -24.11 -36.56
N PRO A 79 6.81 -24.08 -37.48
CA PRO A 79 6.06 -22.87 -37.80
C PRO A 79 5.36 -22.35 -36.54
N GLY A 80 5.74 -21.15 -36.12
CA GLY A 80 5.30 -20.57 -34.86
C GLY A 80 3.79 -20.31 -34.80
N PRO A 81 3.14 -20.50 -33.64
CA PRO A 81 1.79 -19.97 -33.42
C PRO A 81 1.81 -18.43 -33.54
N PRO A 82 0.66 -17.80 -33.89
CA PRO A 82 0.62 -16.36 -34.13
C PRO A 82 1.03 -15.59 -32.88
N GLU A 83 1.90 -14.60 -33.08
CA GLU A 83 2.27 -13.58 -32.11
C GLU A 83 1.01 -12.87 -31.60
N GLY A 84 0.63 -13.16 -30.36
CA GLY A 84 -0.49 -12.52 -29.71
C GLY A 84 -0.67 -13.08 -28.31
N ALA A 85 -0.67 -12.19 -27.31
CA ALA A 85 -0.94 -12.44 -25.90
C ALA A 85 0.25 -12.88 -25.02
N GLY A 86 1.36 -12.13 -25.07
CA GLY A 86 2.13 -11.90 -23.85
C GLY A 86 1.30 -11.00 -22.94
N ALA A 87 0.49 -11.57 -22.04
CA ALA A 87 0.02 -10.81 -20.89
C ALA A 87 1.27 -10.28 -20.18
N SER A 88 1.50 -8.97 -20.20
CA SER A 88 2.69 -8.38 -19.58
C SER A 88 2.81 -8.92 -18.16
N SER A 89 4.00 -9.38 -17.77
CA SER A 89 4.29 -9.88 -16.41
C SER A 89 3.77 -8.94 -15.31
N SER A 90 3.81 -7.64 -15.59
CA SER A 90 3.16 -6.55 -14.84
C SER A 90 1.67 -6.80 -14.54
N GLY A 91 0.86 -7.14 -15.55
CA GLY A 91 -0.56 -7.41 -15.38
C GLY A 91 -0.86 -8.67 -14.56
N ALA A 92 -0.01 -9.70 -14.70
CA ALA A 92 -0.13 -10.92 -13.90
C ALA A 92 0.20 -10.68 -12.42
N GLY A 93 1.27 -9.93 -12.14
CA GLY A 93 1.64 -9.52 -10.78
C GLY A 93 0.57 -8.67 -10.11
N GLU A 94 -0.03 -7.72 -10.85
CA GLU A 94 -1.15 -6.92 -10.35
C GLU A 94 -2.36 -7.77 -9.99
N ALA A 95 -2.79 -8.66 -10.88
CA ALA A 95 -3.95 -9.50 -10.64
C ALA A 95 -3.73 -10.45 -9.44
N ALA A 96 -2.53 -11.00 -9.30
CA ALA A 96 -2.18 -11.85 -8.18
C ALA A 96 -2.13 -11.08 -6.84
N LEU A 97 -1.57 -9.87 -6.84
CA LEU A 97 -1.59 -8.98 -5.68
C LEU A 97 -3.02 -8.64 -5.27
N ARG A 98 -3.84 -8.19 -6.22
CA ARG A 98 -5.25 -7.88 -6.02
C ARG A 98 -6.00 -9.04 -5.37
N THR A 99 -5.90 -10.23 -5.97
CA THR A 99 -6.52 -11.45 -5.44
C THR A 99 -6.09 -11.76 -4.00
N ALA A 100 -4.81 -11.55 -3.67
CA ALA A 100 -4.27 -11.88 -2.35
C ALA A 100 -4.75 -10.94 -1.25
N VAL A 101 -5.00 -9.66 -1.56
CA VAL A 101 -5.31 -8.62 -0.55
C VAL A 101 -6.79 -8.28 -0.48
N GLU A 102 -7.56 -8.38 -1.57
CA GLU A 102 -8.99 -8.03 -1.56
C GLU A 102 -9.79 -8.84 -0.53
N ARG A 103 -9.40 -10.11 -0.31
CA ARG A 103 -9.99 -10.97 0.72
C ARG A 103 -9.88 -10.39 2.13
N ASP A 104 -8.81 -9.65 2.40
CA ASP A 104 -8.53 -9.04 3.69
C ASP A 104 -9.10 -7.60 3.80
N GLY A 105 -9.84 -7.14 2.78
CA GLY A 105 -10.51 -5.85 2.75
C GLY A 105 -9.63 -4.69 2.32
N TYR A 106 -8.60 -4.95 1.51
CA TYR A 106 -7.80 -3.89 0.88
C TYR A 106 -8.38 -3.51 -0.48
N GLU A 107 -8.18 -2.25 -0.84
CA GLU A 107 -8.39 -1.77 -2.19
C GLU A 107 -7.06 -1.72 -2.94
N VAL A 108 -7.06 -2.07 -4.23
CA VAL A 108 -5.86 -2.04 -5.07
C VAL A 108 -6.10 -1.13 -6.27
N HIS A 109 -5.28 -0.09 -6.39
CA HIS A 109 -5.30 0.84 -7.51
C HIS A 109 -3.90 1.09 -8.06
N ARG A 110 -3.83 1.53 -9.32
CA ARG A 110 -2.58 1.85 -9.98
C ARG A 110 -2.24 3.33 -9.75
N LEU A 111 -0.99 3.60 -9.37
CA LEU A 111 -0.46 4.94 -9.12
C LEU A 111 0.79 5.15 -10.00
N GLY A 112 0.57 5.56 -11.25
CA GLY A 112 1.62 5.57 -12.27
C GLY A 112 2.13 4.15 -12.55
N GLU A 113 3.44 3.94 -12.41
CA GLU A 113 4.10 2.63 -12.58
C GLU A 113 4.05 1.74 -11.32
N ARG A 114 3.43 2.21 -10.24
CA ARG A 114 3.34 1.49 -8.97
C ARG A 114 1.93 1.00 -8.72
N LEU A 115 1.82 -0.05 -7.91
CA LEU A 115 0.56 -0.46 -7.31
C LEU A 115 0.46 0.10 -5.90
N ALA A 116 -0.72 0.59 -5.56
CA ALA A 116 -1.07 1.04 -4.23
C ALA A 116 -2.13 0.10 -3.64
N VAL A 117 -1.85 -0.41 -2.45
CA VAL A 117 -2.76 -1.24 -1.66
C VAL A 117 -3.18 -0.43 -0.45
N THR A 118 -4.45 -0.10 -0.33
CA THR A 118 -4.97 0.83 0.68
C THR A 118 -5.95 0.19 1.64
N ARG A 119 -5.86 0.59 2.91
CA ARG A 119 -6.84 0.24 3.95
C ARG A 119 -6.89 1.29 5.05
N GLN A 120 -8.08 1.52 5.57
CA GLN A 120 -8.27 2.39 6.73
C GLN A 120 -7.91 1.68 8.04
N VAL A 121 -7.04 2.30 8.86
CA VAL A 121 -6.56 1.77 10.14
C VAL A 121 -6.41 2.87 11.19
N VAL A 122 -6.53 2.52 12.47
CA VAL A 122 -6.08 3.41 13.56
C VAL A 122 -4.58 3.16 13.78
N PRO A 123 -3.71 4.16 13.53
CA PRO A 123 -2.28 3.93 13.41
C PRO A 123 -1.62 3.80 14.79
N THR A 124 -1.33 2.55 15.16
CA THR A 124 -0.47 2.23 16.31
C THR A 124 0.83 1.59 15.82
N ILE A 125 1.89 1.64 16.62
CA ILE A 125 3.17 0.98 16.28
C ILE A 125 2.92 -0.48 15.90
N LEU A 126 2.13 -1.20 16.70
CA LEU A 126 1.85 -2.60 16.46
C LEU A 126 1.02 -2.82 15.19
N ALA A 127 -0.03 -2.03 14.96
CA ALA A 127 -0.87 -2.18 13.78
C ALA A 127 -0.07 -1.93 12.48
N VAL A 128 0.74 -0.88 12.45
CA VAL A 128 1.59 -0.56 11.30
C VAL A 128 2.66 -1.64 11.09
N ALA A 129 3.28 -2.14 12.16
CA ALA A 129 4.28 -3.20 12.06
C ALA A 129 3.69 -4.53 11.55
N GLN A 130 2.51 -4.92 12.04
CA GLN A 130 1.79 -6.09 11.57
C GLN A 130 1.43 -5.97 10.09
N GLU A 131 0.99 -4.78 9.70
CA GLU A 131 0.66 -4.50 8.32
C GLU A 131 1.87 -4.57 7.40
N ARG A 132 2.98 -3.94 7.79
CA ARG A 132 4.25 -4.04 7.07
C ARG A 132 4.70 -5.49 6.92
N ALA A 133 4.66 -6.27 8.00
CA ALA A 133 5.03 -7.68 7.95
C ALA A 133 4.14 -8.49 6.99
N ARG A 134 2.83 -8.21 6.95
CA ARG A 134 1.91 -8.81 5.98
C ARG A 134 2.33 -8.48 4.55
N MET A 135 2.65 -7.22 4.28
CA MET A 135 2.98 -6.72 2.94
C MET A 135 4.34 -7.21 2.45
N THR A 136 5.37 -7.23 3.31
CA THR A 136 6.66 -7.86 3.01
C THR A 136 6.49 -9.36 2.71
N GLY A 137 5.60 -10.06 3.42
CA GLY A 137 5.31 -11.47 3.14
C GLY A 137 4.64 -11.75 1.79
N LEU A 138 4.16 -10.72 1.07
CA LEU A 138 3.64 -10.87 -0.30
C LEU A 138 4.78 -11.01 -1.32
N GLU A 139 5.90 -10.31 -1.12
CA GLU A 139 7.06 -10.35 -2.03
C GLU A 139 7.63 -11.76 -2.19
N THR A 140 7.56 -12.57 -1.14
CA THR A 140 8.11 -13.93 -1.18
C THR A 140 7.26 -14.90 -2.01
N ARG A 141 6.01 -14.54 -2.33
CA ARG A 141 5.05 -15.43 -3.00
C ARG A 141 4.47 -14.88 -4.30
N LEU A 142 4.66 -13.58 -4.55
CA LEU A 142 4.15 -12.87 -5.72
C LEU A 142 5.29 -12.14 -6.43
N PRO A 143 5.21 -11.95 -7.76
CA PRO A 143 6.18 -11.16 -8.51
C PRO A 143 5.91 -9.67 -8.31
N VAL A 144 6.14 -9.17 -7.10
CA VAL A 144 6.01 -7.76 -6.70
C VAL A 144 7.13 -7.40 -5.73
N VAL A 145 7.53 -6.13 -5.71
CA VAL A 145 8.50 -5.60 -4.75
C VAL A 145 7.81 -4.55 -3.89
N TYR A 146 7.75 -4.77 -2.58
CA TYR A 146 7.22 -3.87 -1.59
C TYR A 146 8.22 -2.74 -1.32
N LEU A 147 7.80 -1.51 -1.56
CA LEU A 147 8.64 -0.32 -1.46
C LEU A 147 8.54 0.35 -0.09
N GLY A 148 7.42 0.16 0.61
CA GLY A 148 7.13 0.86 1.86
C GLY A 148 5.68 1.31 1.96
N TRP A 149 5.42 2.21 2.90
CA TRP A 149 4.06 2.67 3.21
C TRP A 149 3.98 4.17 3.46
N GLN A 150 2.76 4.69 3.34
CA GLN A 150 2.38 6.07 3.62
C GLN A 150 1.08 6.09 4.44
N ALA A 151 1.00 6.95 5.45
CA ALA A 151 -0.23 7.24 6.17
C ALA A 151 -0.84 8.53 5.61
N LEU A 152 -2.04 8.41 5.06
CA LEU A 152 -2.80 9.50 4.47
C LEU A 152 -3.96 9.90 5.37
N ALA A 153 -4.19 11.19 5.51
CA ALA A 153 -5.33 11.74 6.22
C ALA A 153 -5.74 13.07 5.59
N PRO A 154 -6.91 13.63 5.94
CA PRO A 154 -7.28 14.97 5.53
C PRO A 154 -6.15 15.95 5.87
N PRO A 155 -5.84 16.91 4.97
CA PRO A 155 -4.77 17.87 5.22
C PRO A 155 -5.06 18.62 6.53
N PRO A 156 -4.04 18.87 7.37
CA PRO A 156 -4.22 19.65 8.57
C PRO A 156 -4.80 21.02 8.20
N ALA A 157 -5.78 21.49 8.98
CA ALA A 157 -6.36 22.80 8.76
C ALA A 157 -5.23 23.84 8.74
N ARG A 158 -5.08 24.59 7.64
CA ARG A 158 -4.18 25.74 7.64
C ARG A 158 -4.73 26.70 8.67
N THR A 159 -4.07 26.84 9.81
CA THR A 159 -4.33 27.93 10.72
C THR A 159 -4.01 29.21 9.96
N SER A 160 -5.05 29.87 9.45
CA SER A 160 -4.94 31.24 8.97
C SER A 160 -4.51 32.07 10.18
N ASN A 161 -3.22 32.44 10.22
CA ASN A 161 -2.75 33.40 11.20
C ASN A 161 -3.49 34.72 10.90
N PRO A 162 -4.31 35.27 11.82
CA PRO A 162 -4.82 36.61 11.62
C PRO A 162 -3.64 37.61 11.66
N PRO A 163 -3.72 38.72 10.91
CA PRO A 163 -2.68 39.73 10.85
C PRO A 163 -2.39 40.37 12.22
#